data_AF-A0A0H4WM82-F1
#
_entry.id   AF-A0A0H4WM82-F1
#
_cell.length_a   1.000
_cell.length_b   1.000
_cell.length_c   1.000
_cell.angle_alpha   90.00
_cell.angle_beta   90.00
_cell.angle_gamma   90.00
#
_symmetry.space_group_name_H-M   'P 1'
#
loop_
_entity.id
_entity.type
_entity.pdbx_description
1 polymer ?
#
loop_
_entity_poly.entity_id
_entity_poly.type
_entity_poly.pdbx_seq_one_letter_code
_entity_poly.pdbx_strand_id
1 'polypeptide(L)'
;MANDPLDRQHQREREQERKRLREEEEKDLDVESHRGPRPLEGFAGGHTTWTGLQDDASARSVHAGDAEASWEASERQARLEPEPEPRADDDADARGR
;
A
#
# COMPACT_ATOMS: atom_id res chain seq x y z
N MET A 1 26.97 37.04 -31.02
CA MET A 1 25.65 37.24 -31.66
C MET A 1 25.47 36.10 -32.64
N ALA A 2 24.45 35.26 -32.48
CA ALA A 2 24.24 34.07 -33.32
C ALA A 2 23.94 34.50 -34.76
N ASN A 3 24.97 34.42 -35.61
CA ASN A 3 24.93 34.83 -37.02
C ASN A 3 24.54 33.66 -37.95
N ASP A 4 24.35 32.46 -37.42
CA ASP A 4 23.87 31.30 -38.16
C ASP A 4 22.32 31.22 -38.10
N PRO A 5 21.61 31.12 -39.24
CA PRO A 5 20.17 30.90 -39.26
C PRO A 5 19.70 29.64 -38.50
N LEU A 6 20.51 28.57 -38.43
CA LEU A 6 20.18 27.37 -37.66
C LEU A 6 20.18 27.63 -36.15
N ASP A 7 21.16 28.40 -35.65
CA ASP A 7 21.23 28.75 -34.23
C ASP A 7 20.03 29.61 -33.80
N ARG A 8 19.54 30.48 -34.68
CA ARG A 8 18.32 31.28 -34.42
C ARG A 8 17.07 30.41 -34.37
N GLN A 9 17.00 29.37 -35.19
CA GLN A 9 15.89 28.41 -35.13
C GLN A 9 15.91 27.63 -33.81
N HIS A 10 17.05 27.08 -33.42
CA HIS A 10 17.18 26.35 -32.15
C HIS A 10 16.96 27.25 -30.92
N GLN A 11 17.30 28.55 -31.00
CA GLN A 11 16.97 29.50 -29.93
C GLN A 11 15.46 29.71 -29.80
N ARG A 12 14.75 29.87 -30.91
CA ARG A 12 13.28 30.02 -30.91
C ARG A 12 12.58 28.78 -30.37
N GLU A 13 13.04 27.58 -30.74
CA GLU A 13 12.50 26.32 -30.25
C GLU A 13 12.67 26.19 -28.73
N ARG A 14 13.88 26.47 -28.22
CA ARG A 14 14.14 26.49 -26.77
C ARG A 14 13.32 27.54 -26.02
N GLU A 15 13.12 28.72 -26.61
CA GLU A 15 12.28 29.76 -26.02
C GLU A 15 10.81 29.33 -25.94
N GLN A 16 10.30 28.65 -26.98
CA GLN A 16 8.94 28.11 -26.97
C GLN A 16 8.76 27.01 -25.93
N GLU A 17 9.73 26.09 -25.82
CA GLU A 17 9.70 25.04 -24.78
C GLU A 17 9.72 25.65 -23.38
N ARG A 18 10.61 26.62 -23.14
CA ARG A 18 10.65 27.32 -21.84
C ARG A 18 9.36 28.05 -21.53
N LYS A 19 8.69 28.61 -22.54
CA LYS A 19 7.40 29.26 -22.37
C LYS A 19 6.32 28.25 -21.97
N ARG A 20 6.26 27.10 -22.64
CA ARG A 20 5.32 26.01 -22.29
C ARG A 20 5.52 25.52 -20.86
N LEU A 21 6.78 25.29 -20.45
CA LEU A 21 7.08 24.84 -19.09
C LEU A 21 6.63 25.85 -18.03
N ARG A 22 6.81 27.16 -18.28
CA ARG A 22 6.32 28.21 -17.37
C ARG A 22 4.79 28.25 -17.28
N GLU A 23 4.11 28.05 -18.41
CA GLU A 23 2.64 28.01 -18.44
C GLU A 23 2.07 26.78 -17.71
N GLU A 24 2.78 25.65 -17.72
CA GLU A 24 2.42 24.46 -16.94
C GLU A 24 2.68 24.67 -15.45
N GLU A 25 3.84 25.20 -15.08
CA GLU A 25 4.19 25.52 -13.69
C GLU A 25 3.21 26.53 -13.08
N GLU A 26 2.79 27.55 -13.84
CA GLU A 26 1.79 28.53 -13.38
C GLU A 26 0.43 27.88 -13.11
N LYS A 27 0.01 26.91 -13.93
CA LYS A 27 -1.23 26.15 -13.70
C LYS A 27 -1.14 25.26 -12.47
N ASP A 28 -0.01 24.59 -12.27
CA ASP A 28 0.19 23.74 -11.11
C ASP A 28 0.19 24.57 -9.82
N LEU A 29 0.87 25.72 -9.82
CA LEU A 29 0.86 26.66 -8.70
C LEU A 29 -0.54 27.24 -8.44
N ASP A 30 -1.32 27.52 -9.48
CA ASP A 30 -2.71 27.97 -9.33
C ASP A 30 -3.57 26.90 -8.66
N VAL A 31 -3.45 25.64 -9.12
CA VAL A 31 -4.13 24.48 -8.51
C VAL A 31 -3.73 24.31 -7.05
N GLU A 32 -2.43 24.41 -6.73
CA GLU A 32 -1.92 24.26 -5.37
C GLU A 32 -2.35 25.41 -4.46
N SER A 33 -2.40 26.65 -4.96
CA SER A 33 -2.83 27.83 -4.20
C SER A 33 -4.32 27.76 -3.79
N HIS A 34 -5.14 27.10 -4.61
CA HIS A 34 -6.56 26.88 -4.35
C HIS A 34 -6.85 25.53 -3.68
N ARG A 35 -5.84 24.67 -3.51
CA ARG A 35 -6.00 23.36 -2.90
C ARG A 35 -6.17 23.50 -1.38
N GLY A 36 -7.43 23.52 -0.95
CA GLY A 36 -7.78 23.36 0.45
C GLY A 36 -7.35 22.00 1.01
N PRO A 37 -7.45 21.80 2.35
CA PRO A 37 -7.22 20.49 2.95
C PRO A 37 -8.10 19.47 2.23
N ARG A 38 -7.48 18.35 1.77
CA ARG A 38 -8.26 17.25 1.18
C ARG A 38 -9.34 16.87 2.19
N PRO A 39 -10.62 16.80 1.79
CA PRO A 39 -11.66 16.34 2.70
C PRO A 39 -11.21 14.97 3.19
N LEU A 40 -11.32 14.79 4.49
CA LEU A 40 -11.00 13.52 5.13
C LEU A 40 -12.11 12.50 4.85
N GLU A 41 -12.36 12.22 3.57
CA GLU A 41 -13.17 11.09 3.15
C GLU A 41 -12.47 9.83 3.64
N GLY A 42 -13.02 9.24 4.70
CA GLY A 42 -12.45 8.08 5.40
C GLY A 42 -11.85 8.37 6.79
N PHE A 43 -11.71 9.63 7.23
CA PHE A 43 -11.39 9.95 8.64
C PHE A 43 -12.67 10.26 9.43
N ALA A 44 -13.72 9.48 9.19
CA ALA A 44 -14.60 9.19 10.31
C ALA A 44 -13.82 8.22 11.19
N GLY A 45 -13.94 8.31 12.51
CA GLY A 45 -13.54 7.24 13.43
C GLY A 45 -14.38 5.98 13.20
N GLY A 46 -14.33 5.46 11.98
CA GLY A 46 -14.93 4.23 11.55
C GLY A 46 -14.20 3.15 12.29
N HIS A 47 -14.95 2.46 13.13
CA HIS A 47 -14.62 1.15 13.65
C HIS A 47 -13.71 0.43 12.66
N THR A 48 -12.43 0.33 12.98
CA THR A 48 -11.59 -0.70 12.38
C THR A 48 -12.36 -2.01 12.55
N THR A 49 -12.30 -2.92 11.59
CA THR A 49 -12.83 -4.28 11.77
C THR A 49 -12.21 -5.03 12.96
N TRP A 50 -11.21 -4.42 13.63
CA TRP A 50 -10.71 -4.76 14.95
C TRP A 50 -11.85 -4.77 15.99
N THR A 51 -12.40 -5.95 16.19
CA THR A 51 -13.29 -6.22 17.32
C THR A 51 -12.43 -6.48 18.56
N GLY A 52 -12.95 -6.19 19.76
CA GLY A 52 -12.25 -6.48 21.03
C GLY A 52 -11.93 -7.96 21.26
N LEU A 53 -12.36 -8.87 20.37
CA LEU A 53 -11.96 -10.28 20.36
C LEU A 53 -10.54 -10.49 19.79
N GLN A 54 -9.97 -9.49 19.11
CA GLN A 54 -8.56 -9.44 18.71
C GLN A 54 -7.68 -8.71 19.76
N ASP A 55 -8.17 -8.57 20.99
CA ASP A 55 -7.39 -8.05 22.11
C ASP A 55 -6.20 -8.97 22.42
N ASP A 56 -5.08 -8.39 22.85
CA ASP A 56 -3.84 -9.15 23.12
C ASP A 56 -4.05 -10.25 24.19
N ALA A 57 -5.07 -10.11 25.04
CA ALA A 57 -5.43 -11.11 26.03
C ALA A 57 -6.01 -12.40 25.41
N SER A 58 -6.88 -12.30 24.39
CA SER A 58 -7.44 -13.46 23.68
C SER A 58 -6.46 -14.01 22.64
N ALA A 59 -5.61 -13.17 22.06
CA ALA A 59 -4.54 -13.61 21.15
C ALA A 59 -3.61 -14.65 21.81
N ARG A 60 -3.31 -14.47 23.11
CA ARG A 60 -2.50 -15.45 23.86
C ARG A 60 -3.16 -16.82 23.98
N SER A 61 -4.48 -16.90 24.14
CA SER A 61 -5.16 -18.21 24.22
C SER A 61 -5.29 -18.89 22.86
N VAL A 62 -5.52 -18.10 21.80
CA VAL A 62 -5.69 -18.63 20.44
C VAL A 62 -4.36 -19.06 19.84
N HIS A 63 -3.28 -18.29 20.04
CA HIS A 63 -1.98 -18.49 19.38
C HIS A 63 -0.89 -19.06 20.30
N ALA A 64 -1.24 -19.59 21.49
CA ALA A 64 -0.26 -20.13 22.44
C ALA A 64 0.66 -21.21 21.83
N GLY A 65 0.17 -21.98 20.87
CA GLY A 65 0.87 -23.12 20.27
C GLY A 65 1.47 -22.87 18.89
N ASP A 66 1.21 -21.72 18.27
CA ASP A 66 1.55 -21.49 16.85
C ASP A 66 3.06 -21.53 16.60
N ALA A 67 3.86 -21.01 17.54
CA ALA A 67 5.31 -21.02 17.43
C ALA A 67 5.89 -22.44 17.48
N GLU A 68 5.38 -23.28 18.39
CA GLU A 68 5.82 -24.67 18.53
C GLU A 68 5.36 -25.53 17.35
N ALA A 69 4.10 -25.39 16.92
CA ALA A 69 3.55 -26.06 15.75
C ALA A 69 4.30 -25.68 14.46
N SER A 70 4.64 -24.38 14.30
CA SER A 70 5.43 -23.90 13.17
C SER A 70 6.87 -24.43 13.18
N TRP A 71 7.47 -24.56 14.36
CA TRP A 71 8.81 -25.14 14.49
C TRP A 71 8.81 -26.63 14.12
N GLU A 72 7.86 -27.40 14.64
CA GLU A 72 7.71 -28.83 14.33
C GLU A 72 7.43 -29.05 12.84
N ALA A 73 6.57 -28.24 12.23
CA ALA A 73 6.31 -28.28 10.79
C ALA A 73 7.58 -28.01 9.98
N SER A 74 8.39 -27.01 10.38
CA SER A 74 9.65 -26.68 9.71
C SER A 74 10.66 -27.82 9.80
N GLU A 75 10.80 -28.45 10.97
CA GLU A 75 11.69 -29.59 11.14
C GLU A 75 11.27 -30.79 10.29
N ARG A 76 9.97 -31.07 10.20
CA ARG A 76 9.44 -32.16 9.36
C ARG A 76 9.67 -31.91 7.88
N GLN A 77 9.49 -30.67 7.42
CA GLN A 77 9.83 -30.29 6.05
C GLN A 77 11.32 -30.47 5.74
N ALA A 78 12.19 -30.09 6.69
CA ALA A 78 13.63 -30.34 6.56
C ALA A 78 13.97 -31.84 6.50
N ARG A 79 13.16 -32.69 7.15
CA ARG A 79 13.27 -34.17 7.11
C ARG A 79 12.59 -34.82 5.90
N LEU A 80 11.90 -34.06 5.05
CA LEU A 80 11.09 -34.54 3.92
C LEU A 80 10.00 -35.54 4.33
N GLU A 81 9.41 -35.36 5.51
CA GLU A 81 8.27 -36.17 5.95
C GLU A 81 7.01 -35.81 5.15
N PRO A 82 6.15 -36.79 4.82
CA PRO A 82 4.88 -36.52 4.13
C PRO A 82 3.96 -35.66 5.01
N GLU A 83 3.16 -34.79 4.38
CA GLU A 83 2.23 -33.93 5.11
C GLU A 83 1.18 -34.76 5.87
N PRO A 84 0.87 -34.39 7.12
CA PRO A 84 -0.19 -35.03 7.87
C PRO A 84 -1.57 -34.68 7.28
N GLU A 85 -2.50 -35.63 7.33
CA GLU A 85 -3.90 -35.40 6.94
C GLU A 85 -4.51 -34.25 7.76
N PRO A 86 -5.28 -33.34 7.13
CA PRO A 86 -5.92 -32.23 7.84
C PRO A 86 -6.89 -32.78 8.90
N ARG A 87 -6.80 -32.24 10.12
CA ARG A 87 -7.72 -32.59 11.21
C ARG A 87 -9.10 -31.99 10.90
N ALA A 88 -10.15 -32.80 11.00
CA ALA A 88 -11.51 -32.46 10.60
C ALA A 88 -12.23 -31.41 11.48
N ASP A 89 -11.54 -30.79 12.44
CA ASP A 89 -12.16 -29.94 13.45
C ASP A 89 -12.10 -28.43 13.13
N ASP A 90 -11.43 -28.01 12.05
CA ASP A 90 -11.31 -26.59 11.68
C ASP A 90 -12.54 -26.02 10.94
N ASP A 91 -13.53 -26.85 10.58
CA ASP A 91 -14.70 -26.46 9.75
C ASP A 91 -16.04 -26.42 10.52
N ALA A 92 -16.05 -26.55 11.85
CA ALA A 92 -17.30 -26.64 12.60
C ALA A 92 -17.95 -25.29 13.00
N ASP A 93 -17.27 -24.14 12.86
CA ASP A 93 -17.78 -22.85 13.35
C ASP A 93 -18.22 -21.84 12.27
N ALA A 94 -18.30 -22.26 11.00
CA ALA A 94 -18.74 -21.38 9.91
C ALA A 94 -20.24 -21.44 9.58
N ARG A 95 -21.04 -22.31 10.22
CA ARG A 95 -22.47 -22.49 9.88
C ARG A 95 -23.37 -22.79 11.08
N GLY A 96 -23.56 -21.81 11.95
CA GLY A 96 -24.66 -21.80 12.94
C GLY A 96 -25.58 -20.60 12.71
N ARG A 97 -26.71 -20.83 12.03
CA ARG A 97 -27.90 -19.96 12.06
C ARG A 97 -28.76 -20.30 13.26
#